data_AF-A0A317Z423-F1
#
_entry.id   AF-A0A317Z423-F1
#
_cell.length_a   1.000
_cell.length_b   1.000
_cell.length_c   1.000
_cell.angle_alpha   90.00
_cell.angle_beta   90.00
_cell.angle_gamma   90.00
#
_symmetry.space_group_name_H-M   'P 1'
#
loop_
_entity.id
_entity.type
_entity.pdbx_description
1 polymer ?
#
loop_
_entity_poly.entity_id
_entity_poly.type
_entity_poly.pdbx_seq_one_letter_code
_entity_poly.pdbx_strand_id
1 'polypeptide(L)' 'LEMGILNGGTSVADYVHADGQRGTMQDHLKVYKQKRCATCETAIETVIISGRNTHFCPNCQS' A
#
# COMPACT_ATOMS: atom_id res chain seq x y z
N LEU A 1 5.94 -10.60 -2.44
CA LEU A 1 5.15 -11.48 -1.55
C LEU A 1 5.90 -11.77 -0.25
N GLU A 2 7.17 -12.19 -0.33
CA GLU A 2 8.03 -12.51 0.81
C GLU A 2 8.11 -11.40 1.89
N MET A 3 8.36 -10.15 1.48
CA MET A 3 8.30 -8.99 2.39
C MET A 3 6.97 -8.84 3.13
N GLY A 4 5.85 -9.17 2.48
CA GLY A 4 4.52 -9.08 3.09
C GLY A 4 4.29 -10.17 4.15
N ILE A 5 4.87 -11.35 3.97
CA ILE A 5 4.82 -12.44 4.94
C ILE A 5 5.73 -12.11 6.13
N LEU A 6 6.96 -11.63 5.85
CA LEU A 6 7.93 -11.23 6.88
C LEU A 6 7.42 -10.09 7.77
N ASN A 7 6.72 -9.12 7.19
CA ASN A 7 6.15 -7.99 7.94
C ASN A 7 4.74 -8.28 8.49
N GLY A 8 4.30 -9.54 8.53
CA GLY A 8 3.03 -9.92 9.14
C GLY A 8 1.78 -9.38 8.44
N GLY A 9 1.87 -9.02 7.16
CA GLY A 9 0.77 -8.47 6.37
C GLY A 9 0.51 -6.98 6.63
N THR A 10 -0.48 -6.43 5.91
CA THR A 10 -0.83 -5.01 5.97
C THR A 10 -2.07 -4.81 6.84
N SER A 11 -1.96 -4.09 7.95
CA SER A 11 -3.06 -3.89 8.92
C SER A 11 -3.70 -2.51 8.75
N VAL A 12 -4.42 -2.30 7.63
CA VAL A 12 -4.82 -0.93 7.18
C VAL A 12 -6.19 -0.45 7.69
N ALA A 13 -6.94 -1.28 8.41
CA ALA A 13 -8.18 -0.86 9.08
C ALA A 13 -8.51 -1.71 10.31
N ASP A 14 -8.83 -3.00 10.14
CA ASP A 14 -9.42 -3.81 11.22
C ASP A 14 -8.75 -5.18 11.41
N TYR A 15 -7.59 -5.42 10.77
CA TYR A 15 -6.88 -6.69 10.88
C TYR A 15 -5.93 -6.66 12.08
N VAL A 16 -6.21 -7.50 13.07
CA VAL A 16 -5.32 -7.83 14.18
C VAL A 16 -5.06 -9.33 14.08
N HIS A 17 -3.81 -9.77 14.23
CA HIS A 17 -3.54 -11.20 14.36
C HIS A 17 -4.31 -11.76 15.56
N ALA A 18 -4.56 -13.07 15.56
CA ALA A 18 -5.30 -13.73 16.64
C ALA A 18 -4.65 -13.56 18.03
N ASP A 19 -3.38 -13.14 18.08
CA ASP A 19 -2.60 -12.83 19.28
C ASP A 19 -2.57 -11.32 19.64
N GLY A 20 -3.27 -10.47 18.88
CA GLY A 20 -3.33 -9.03 19.08
C GLY A 20 -2.21 -8.23 18.40
N GLN A 21 -1.28 -8.86 17.68
CA GLN A 21 -0.20 -8.16 17.01
C GLN A 21 -0.63 -7.59 15.65
N ARG A 22 -0.14 -6.40 15.30
CA ARG A 22 -0.37 -5.76 14.01
C ARG A 22 0.80 -6.04 13.09
N GLY A 23 0.54 -6.46 11.85
CA GLY A 23 1.57 -6.46 10.80
C GLY A 23 2.05 -5.03 10.52
N THR A 24 3.28 -4.88 10.02
CA THR A 24 3.95 -3.59 9.74
C THR A 24 4.04 -3.27 8.24
N MET A 25 3.50 -4.13 7.37
CA MET A 25 3.66 -3.96 5.92
C MET A 25 3.03 -2.66 5.38
N GLN A 26 2.09 -2.04 6.12
CA GLN A 26 1.55 -0.72 5.78
C GLN A 26 2.63 0.36 5.65
N ASP A 27 3.71 0.26 6.43
CA ASP A 27 4.79 1.24 6.42
C ASP A 27 5.70 1.10 5.18
N HIS A 28 5.58 -0.02 4.48
CA HIS A 28 6.34 -0.32 3.27
C HIS A 28 5.52 -0.14 1.98
N LEU A 29 4.31 0.40 2.06
CA LEU A 29 3.47 0.65 0.89
C LEU A 29 4.01 1.82 0.08
N LYS A 30 4.35 1.56 -1.18
CA LYS A 30 4.94 2.57 -2.08
C LYS A 30 3.93 3.54 -2.71
N VAL A 31 2.66 3.15 -2.78
CA VAL A 31 1.61 3.91 -3.51
C VAL A 31 0.28 3.98 -2.74
N TYR A 32 -0.12 2.90 -2.08
CA TYR A 32 -1.41 2.83 -1.40
C TYR A 32 -1.45 3.75 -0.17
N LYS A 33 -2.48 4.62 -0.08
CA LYS A 33 -2.61 5.70 0.93
C LYS A 33 -1.43 6.68 1.00
N GLN A 34 -0.58 6.73 -0.03
CA GLN A 34 0.52 7.70 -0.14
C GLN A 34 0.09 8.90 -1.00
N LYS A 35 0.66 10.09 -0.71
CA LYS A 35 0.39 11.32 -1.50
C LYS A 35 1.38 11.53 -2.64
N ARG A 36 2.64 11.10 -2.47
CA ARG A 36 3.72 11.27 -3.45
C ARG A 36 4.46 9.95 -3.65
N CYS A 37 4.97 9.72 -4.85
CA CYS A 37 5.75 8.54 -5.20
C CYS A 37 7.08 8.51 -4.45
N ALA A 38 7.40 7.39 -3.81
CA ALA A 38 8.68 7.21 -3.11
C ALA A 38 9.92 7.17 -4.03
N THR A 39 9.73 7.12 -5.36
CA THR A 39 10.82 7.02 -6.35
C THR A 39 11.07 8.31 -7.10
N CYS A 40 10.01 8.99 -7.57
CA CYS A 40 10.13 10.21 -8.39
C CYS A 40 9.42 11.44 -7.81
N GLU A 41 8.82 11.32 -6.63
CA GLU A 41 8.06 12.37 -5.94
C GLU A 41 6.82 12.93 -6.68
N THR A 42 6.47 12.40 -7.85
CA THR A 42 5.21 12.72 -8.53
C THR A 42 4.02 12.37 -7.63
N ALA A 43 2.95 13.18 -7.70
CA ALA A 43 1.73 12.88 -6.95
C ALA A 43 1.16 11.52 -7.36
N ILE A 44 0.71 10.74 -6.36
CA ILE A 44 0.04 9.46 -6.63
C ILE A 44 -1.39 9.74 -7.06
N GLU A 45 -1.79 9.11 -8.17
CA GLU A 45 -3.15 9.18 -8.67
C GLU A 45 -3.97 8.00 -8.17
N THR A 46 -5.27 8.23 -8.00
CA THR A 46 -6.23 7.20 -7.60
C THR A 46 -7.36 7.17 -8.62
N VAL A 47 -7.60 6.01 -9.20
CA VAL A 47 -8.67 5.78 -10.17
C VAL A 47 -9.48 4.56 -9.77
N ILE A 48 -10.73 4.49 -10.23
CA ILE A 48 -11.58 3.32 -10.04
C ILE A 48 -11.49 2.47 -11.30
N ILE A 49 -10.95 1.25 -11.18
CA ILE A 49 -10.90 0.27 -12.26
C ILE A 49 -11.78 -0.90 -11.85
N SER A 50 -12.82 -1.19 -12.63
CA SER A 50 -13.76 -2.29 -12.36
C SER A 50 -14.32 -2.27 -10.93
N GLY A 51 -14.63 -1.08 -10.40
CA GLY A 51 -15.19 -0.89 -9.06
C GLY A 51 -14.18 -0.97 -7.91
N ARG A 52 -12.87 -1.05 -8.19
CA ARG A 52 -11.81 -1.06 -7.16
C ARG A 52 -10.95 0.19 -7.25
N ASN A 53 -10.68 0.81 -6.10
CA ASN A 53 -9.71 1.90 -6.01
C ASN A 53 -8.30 1.36 -6.31
N THR A 54 -7.67 1.95 -7.31
CA THR A 54 -6.31 1.65 -7.75
C THR A 54 -5.46 2.91 -7.56
N HIS A 55 -4.40 2.79 -6.77
CA HIS A 55 -3.44 3.86 -6.53
C HIS A 55 -2.16 3.57 -7.32
N PHE A 56 -1.68 4.50 -8.12
CA PHE A 56 -0.48 4.32 -8.94
C PHE A 56 0.27 5.64 -9.18
N CYS A 57 1.54 5.53 -9.55
CA CYS A 57 2.33 6.69 -9.97
C CYS A 57 2.26 6.82 -11.51
N PRO A 58 1.73 7.93 -12.05
CA PRO A 58 1.60 8.10 -13.50
C PRO A 58 2.94 8.23 -14.23
N ASN A 59 4.03 8.55 -13.51
CA ASN A 59 5.37 8.71 -14.09
C ASN A 59 6.24 7.44 -14.00
N CYS A 60 5.98 6.56 -13.02
CA CYS A 60 6.76 5.33 -12.83
C CYS A 60 6.07 4.06 -13.35
N GLN A 61 4.75 4.08 -13.53
CA GLN A 61 3.95 2.93 -13.94
C GLN A 61 3.25 3.15 -15.29
N SER A 62 3.76 4.10 -16.07
CA SER A 62 3.45 4.30 -17.49
C SER A 62 4.32 3.42 -18.38
#